data_AF-A0A3D8N1I5-F1
#
_entry.id   AF-A0A3D8N1I5-F1
#
_cell.length_a   1.000
_cell.length_b   1.000
_cell.length_c   1.000
_cell.angle_alpha   90.00
_cell.angle_beta   90.00
_cell.angle_gamma   90.00
#
_symmetry.space_group_name_H-M   'P 1'
#
loop_
_entity.id
_entity.type
_entity.pdbx_description
1 polymer ?
#
loop_
_entity_poly.entity_id
_entity_poly.type
_entity_poly.pdbx_seq_one_letter_code
_entity_poly.pdbx_strand_id
1 'polypeptide(L)'
;MLGELPAGLRLSVPEAQALHKALEDHLGAVVLVLTDNRRRMVSARRIGTRIELRAHHMFVGCEAEVIEALARLALRAEELDEARATIRDYIARNRDTIRFDVDEDQLQARGQIHDLQAMLDRWRARFPVEELADIVITWGRYGRGRRSIRFGSFDFDRRLIRIHPVLDQPWVPDYFVEFVVYHELLHALFPPRQTATRRVVHTPRFREMEARFPRYAEAMAWEQHNLPRLMDR
;
A
#
# COMPACT_ATOMS: atom_id res chain seq x y z
N MET A 1 -8.82 25.49 -1.45
CA MET A 1 -8.40 24.74 -2.65
C MET A 1 -8.19 23.30 -2.22
N LEU A 2 -8.94 22.34 -2.79
CA LEU A 2 -8.63 20.92 -2.62
C LEU A 2 -7.28 20.62 -3.30
N GLY A 3 -6.38 19.90 -2.62
CA GLY A 3 -5.20 19.30 -3.25
C GLY A 3 -5.60 18.16 -4.19
N GLU A 4 -4.64 17.67 -4.99
CA GLU A 4 -4.87 16.59 -5.96
C GLU A 4 -5.60 15.40 -5.35
N LEU A 5 -6.72 15.00 -5.96
CA LEU A 5 -7.47 13.81 -5.61
C LEU A 5 -6.86 12.59 -6.33
N PRO A 6 -6.69 11.44 -5.67
CA PRO A 6 -6.35 10.20 -6.35
C PRO A 6 -7.41 9.85 -7.42
N ALA A 7 -6.97 9.33 -8.57
CA ALA A 7 -7.83 9.15 -9.76
C ALA A 7 -9.12 8.34 -9.52
N GLY A 8 -9.11 7.40 -8.56
CA GLY A 8 -10.28 6.58 -8.20
C GLY A 8 -11.33 7.26 -7.31
N LEU A 9 -11.11 8.50 -6.84
CA LEU A 9 -12.03 9.23 -5.95
C LEU A 9 -12.91 10.25 -6.68
N ARG A 10 -13.00 10.18 -8.01
CA ARG A 10 -13.83 11.12 -8.81
C ARG A 10 -15.32 11.06 -8.45
N LEU A 11 -15.81 9.95 -7.91
CA LEU A 11 -17.20 9.78 -7.47
C LEU A 11 -17.47 10.33 -6.06
N SER A 12 -16.44 10.60 -5.26
CA SER A 12 -16.56 11.14 -3.88
C SER A 12 -16.31 12.65 -3.80
N VAL A 13 -16.32 13.36 -4.95
CA VAL A 13 -16.04 14.80 -5.01
C VAL A 13 -16.96 15.64 -4.11
N PRO A 14 -18.29 15.39 -4.06
CA PRO A 14 -19.18 16.14 -3.16
C PRO A 14 -18.83 15.95 -1.68
N GLU A 15 -18.52 14.72 -1.27
CA GLU A 15 -18.16 14.39 0.12
C GLU A 15 -16.78 14.94 0.49
N ALA A 16 -15.83 14.93 -0.45
CA ALA A 16 -14.51 15.53 -0.27
C ALA A 16 -14.59 17.07 -0.15
N GLN A 17 -15.50 17.70 -0.91
CA GLN A 17 -15.82 19.12 -0.76
C GLN A 17 -16.51 19.42 0.57
N ALA A 18 -17.43 18.59 1.01
CA ALA A 18 -18.08 18.72 2.31
C ALA A 18 -17.08 18.63 3.47
N LEU A 19 -16.17 17.65 3.41
CA LEU A 19 -15.08 17.52 4.38
C LEU A 19 -14.15 18.74 4.35
N HIS A 20 -13.75 19.22 3.18
CA HIS A 20 -12.90 20.42 3.05
C HIS A 20 -13.59 21.64 3.68
N LYS A 21 -14.88 21.85 3.39
CA LYS A 21 -15.66 22.95 3.96
C LYS A 21 -15.78 22.85 5.49
N ALA A 22 -16.11 21.68 6.02
CA ALA A 22 -16.23 21.48 7.46
C ALA A 22 -14.89 21.75 8.17
N LEU A 23 -13.77 21.31 7.60
CA LEU A 23 -12.44 21.62 8.12
C LEU A 23 -12.11 23.12 8.01
N GLU A 24 -12.55 23.80 6.96
CA GLU A 24 -12.37 25.24 6.79
C GLU A 24 -13.15 26.04 7.86
N ASP A 25 -14.34 25.58 8.25
CA ASP A 25 -15.13 26.18 9.34
C ASP A 25 -14.40 26.10 10.69
N HIS A 26 -13.64 25.03 10.94
CA HIS A 26 -12.86 24.86 12.17
C HIS A 26 -11.45 25.48 12.13
N LEU A 27 -10.79 25.47 10.97
CA LEU A 27 -9.36 25.80 10.83
C LEU A 27 -9.12 27.17 10.19
N GLY A 28 -10.16 27.80 9.65
CA GLY A 28 -10.02 28.91 8.72
C GLY A 28 -9.33 28.44 7.43
N ALA A 29 -8.30 29.15 6.98
CA ALA A 29 -7.65 28.84 5.70
C ALA A 29 -6.95 27.46 5.71
N VAL A 30 -7.60 26.46 5.13
CA VAL A 30 -7.10 25.08 5.04
C VAL A 30 -6.91 24.62 3.59
N VAL A 31 -5.82 23.88 3.37
CA VAL A 31 -5.57 23.09 2.16
C VAL A 31 -5.68 21.63 2.56
N LEU A 32 -6.77 20.99 2.14
CA LEU A 32 -6.94 19.55 2.33
C LEU A 32 -6.30 18.79 1.17
N VAL A 33 -5.35 17.89 1.48
CA VAL A 33 -4.74 16.97 0.52
C VAL A 33 -5.17 15.56 0.89
N LEU A 34 -5.96 14.93 0.01
CA LEU A 34 -6.37 13.55 0.19
C LEU A 34 -5.31 12.61 -0.40
N THR A 35 -4.94 11.60 0.37
CA THR A 35 -3.85 10.67 0.03
C THR A 35 -4.32 9.22 0.17
N ASP A 36 -3.55 8.28 -0.36
CA ASP A 36 -3.65 6.84 -0.11
C ASP A 36 -2.51 6.32 0.78
N ASN A 37 -1.92 7.22 1.60
CA ASN A 37 -0.79 6.93 2.47
C ASN A 37 -1.13 5.97 3.62
N ARG A 38 -0.36 4.89 3.75
CA ARG A 38 -0.64 3.81 4.74
C ARG A 38 0.17 3.86 6.03
N ARG A 39 1.21 4.70 6.07
CA ARG A 39 2.08 4.85 7.26
C ARG A 39 1.73 6.08 8.09
N ARG A 40 1.17 7.09 7.45
CA ARG A 40 0.80 8.37 8.05
C ARG A 40 -0.58 8.73 7.52
N MET A 41 -1.59 8.25 8.23
CA MET A 41 -2.99 8.39 7.83
C MET A 41 -3.44 9.86 7.86
N VAL A 42 -2.90 10.64 8.80
CA VAL A 42 -3.17 12.08 8.91
C VAL A 42 -1.90 12.80 9.31
N SER A 43 -1.69 13.99 8.76
CA SER A 43 -0.71 14.94 9.24
C SER A 43 -1.07 16.36 8.87
N ALA A 44 -0.77 17.31 9.76
CA ALA A 44 -0.96 18.72 9.51
C ALA A 44 0.37 19.48 9.61
N ARG A 45 0.51 20.53 8.81
CA ARG A 45 1.58 21.53 8.95
C ARG A 45 1.03 22.92 8.69
N ARG A 46 1.54 23.92 9.42
CA ARG A 46 1.20 25.33 9.19
C ARG A 46 2.14 25.91 8.12
N ILE A 47 1.58 26.61 7.15
CA ILE A 47 2.28 27.28 6.04
C ILE A 47 1.80 28.73 6.01
N GLY A 48 2.57 29.63 6.62
CA GLY A 48 2.13 31.01 6.85
C GLY A 48 0.84 31.06 7.67
N THR A 49 -0.20 31.67 7.13
CA THR A 49 -1.53 31.77 7.75
C THR A 49 -2.43 30.56 7.47
N ARG A 50 -1.98 29.60 6.67
CA ARG A 50 -2.78 28.45 6.23
C ARG A 50 -2.35 27.17 6.92
N ILE A 51 -3.26 26.20 6.99
CA ILE A 51 -2.96 24.84 7.43
C ILE A 51 -3.05 23.90 6.23
N GLU A 52 -1.97 23.17 5.93
CA GLU A 52 -2.04 22.03 5.02
C GLU A 52 -2.35 20.78 5.84
N LEU A 53 -3.54 20.22 5.67
CA LEU A 53 -3.94 18.95 6.27
C LEU A 53 -3.86 17.87 5.20
N ARG A 54 -2.94 16.93 5.37
CA ARG A 54 -2.89 15.71 4.58
C ARG A 54 -3.64 14.62 5.33
N ALA A 55 -4.68 14.09 4.72
CA ALA A 55 -5.49 13.01 5.29
C ALA A 55 -5.60 11.86 4.30
N HIS A 56 -5.72 10.64 4.79
CA HIS A 56 -6.08 9.50 3.97
C HIS A 56 -7.51 9.71 3.44
N HIS A 57 -7.80 9.27 2.21
CA HIS A 57 -9.12 9.48 1.63
C HIS A 57 -10.26 8.80 2.41
N MET A 58 -9.95 7.88 3.31
CA MET A 58 -10.96 7.23 4.19
C MET A 58 -11.69 8.19 5.12
N PHE A 59 -11.17 9.40 5.33
CA PHE A 59 -11.85 10.42 6.14
C PHE A 59 -12.94 11.16 5.35
N VAL A 60 -13.04 10.93 4.04
CA VAL A 60 -14.17 11.41 3.24
C VAL A 60 -15.46 10.75 3.76
N GLY A 61 -16.46 11.56 4.07
CA GLY A 61 -17.73 11.08 4.64
C GLY A 61 -17.68 10.71 6.13
N CYS A 62 -16.59 11.00 6.86
CA CYS A 62 -16.51 10.71 8.29
C CYS A 62 -17.50 11.55 9.13
N GLU A 63 -17.81 11.07 10.33
CA GLU A 63 -18.73 11.72 11.25
C GLU A 63 -18.14 13.02 11.81
N ALA A 64 -19.00 13.95 12.26
CA ALA A 64 -18.60 15.26 12.77
C ALA A 64 -17.57 15.18 13.92
N GLU A 65 -17.67 14.16 14.78
CA GLU A 65 -16.70 13.91 15.85
C GLU A 65 -15.27 13.70 15.32
N VAL A 66 -15.14 13.00 14.19
CA VAL A 66 -13.85 12.74 13.55
C VAL A 66 -13.32 14.00 12.88
N ILE A 67 -14.19 14.81 12.26
CA ILE A 67 -13.82 16.12 11.70
C ILE A 67 -13.26 17.03 12.79
N GLU A 68 -13.93 17.10 13.94
CA GLU A 68 -13.47 17.89 15.08
C GLU A 68 -12.12 17.38 15.60
N ALA A 69 -11.95 16.07 15.72
CA ALA A 69 -10.67 15.47 16.12
C ALA A 69 -9.54 15.80 15.12
N LEU A 70 -9.81 15.77 13.81
CA LEU A 70 -8.86 16.18 12.77
C LEU A 70 -8.47 17.65 12.91
N ALA A 71 -9.44 18.52 13.21
CA ALA A 71 -9.18 19.94 13.41
C ALA A 71 -8.33 20.20 14.66
N ARG A 72 -8.65 19.55 15.79
CA ARG A 72 -7.86 19.62 17.03
C ARG A 72 -6.42 19.13 16.82
N LEU A 73 -6.24 18.02 16.09
CA LEU A 73 -4.92 17.52 15.69
C LEU A 73 -4.15 18.56 14.86
N ALA A 74 -4.83 19.24 13.93
CA ALA A 74 -4.22 20.20 13.04
C ALA A 74 -3.80 21.51 13.73
N LEU A 75 -4.61 21.97 14.68
CA LEU A 75 -4.33 23.15 15.50
C LEU A 75 -3.33 22.89 16.63
N ARG A 76 -3.12 21.61 16.99
CA ARG A 76 -2.45 21.21 18.24
C ARG A 76 -3.11 21.85 19.46
N ALA A 77 -4.43 21.76 19.50
CA ALA A 77 -5.26 22.26 20.60
C ALA A 77 -5.06 21.43 21.88
N GLU A 78 -5.70 21.87 22.96
CA GLU A 78 -5.88 21.06 24.18
C GLU A 78 -6.62 19.74 23.83
N GLU A 79 -6.49 18.73 24.69
CA GLU A 79 -7.12 17.39 24.49
C GLU A 79 -6.65 16.65 23.22
N LEU A 80 -5.35 16.76 22.91
CA LEU A 80 -4.76 16.14 21.72
C LEU A 80 -4.79 14.60 21.76
N ASP A 81 -4.73 14.01 22.94
CA ASP A 81 -4.68 12.56 23.08
C ASP A 81 -6.06 11.91 22.88
N GLU A 82 -7.13 12.59 23.28
CA GLU A 82 -8.53 12.28 22.98
C GLU A 82 -8.78 12.36 21.47
N ALA A 83 -8.39 13.47 20.83
CA ALA A 83 -8.51 13.61 19.38
C ALA A 83 -7.75 12.51 18.62
N ARG A 84 -6.55 12.15 19.08
CA ARG A 84 -5.79 11.03 18.51
C ARG A 84 -6.47 9.69 18.75
N ALA A 85 -7.14 9.49 19.88
CA ALA A 85 -7.90 8.27 20.15
C ALA A 85 -9.07 8.12 19.18
N THR A 86 -9.91 9.16 19.04
CA THR A 86 -11.02 9.18 18.08
C THR A 86 -10.55 8.87 16.65
N ILE A 87 -9.45 9.51 16.20
CA ILE A 87 -8.87 9.25 14.87
C ILE A 87 -8.38 7.80 14.74
N ARG A 88 -7.70 7.24 15.76
CA ARG A 88 -7.23 5.85 15.72
C ARG A 88 -8.39 4.86 15.66
N ASP A 89 -9.44 5.10 16.42
CA ASP A 89 -10.61 4.21 16.45
C ASP A 89 -11.37 4.26 15.13
N TYR A 90 -11.54 5.44 14.54
CA TYR A 90 -12.11 5.58 13.20
C TYR A 90 -11.28 4.82 12.16
N ILE A 91 -9.95 4.95 12.21
CA ILE A 91 -9.06 4.20 11.30
C ILE A 91 -9.23 2.70 11.49
N ALA A 92 -9.33 2.21 12.73
CA ALA A 92 -9.47 0.80 13.02
C ALA A 92 -10.80 0.24 12.49
N ARG A 93 -11.93 0.93 12.72
CA ARG A 93 -13.27 0.50 12.26
C ARG A 93 -13.43 0.52 10.75
N ASN A 94 -12.76 1.46 10.08
CA ASN A 94 -12.89 1.63 8.63
C ASN A 94 -11.79 0.93 7.84
N ARG A 95 -10.81 0.28 8.50
CA ARG A 95 -9.73 -0.42 7.79
C ARG A 95 -10.26 -1.58 6.95
N ASP A 96 -11.26 -2.30 7.44
CA ASP A 96 -11.80 -3.51 6.80
C ASP A 96 -12.89 -3.19 5.75
N THR A 97 -13.58 -2.05 5.89
CA THR A 97 -14.66 -1.61 4.99
C THR A 97 -14.13 -1.06 3.66
N ILE A 98 -12.85 -0.70 3.58
CA ILE A 98 -12.27 -0.19 2.34
C ILE A 98 -11.88 -1.39 1.47
N ARG A 99 -12.81 -1.87 0.65
CA ARG A 99 -12.43 -2.57 -0.57
C ARG A 99 -11.83 -1.54 -1.50
N PHE A 100 -10.51 -1.58 -1.62
CA PHE A 100 -9.81 -0.69 -2.51
C PHE A 100 -9.96 -1.25 -3.91
N ASP A 101 -10.94 -0.74 -4.67
CA ASP A 101 -11.06 -1.08 -6.07
C ASP A 101 -9.75 -0.76 -6.78
N VAL A 102 -9.14 -1.82 -7.29
CA VAL A 102 -7.98 -1.70 -8.17
C VAL A 102 -8.55 -1.24 -9.50
N ASP A 103 -8.08 -0.09 -9.97
CA ASP A 103 -8.37 0.37 -11.33
C ASP A 103 -7.76 -0.64 -12.31
N GLU A 104 -8.55 -1.63 -12.74
CA GLU A 104 -8.12 -2.75 -13.58
C GLU A 104 -7.53 -2.26 -14.90
N ASP A 105 -8.03 -1.13 -15.43
CA ASP A 105 -7.55 -0.51 -16.67
C ASP A 105 -6.09 -0.02 -16.56
N GLN A 106 -5.57 0.16 -15.35
CA GLN A 106 -4.18 0.54 -15.09
C GLN A 106 -3.26 -0.66 -14.76
N LEU A 107 -3.78 -1.87 -14.68
CA LEU A 107 -2.98 -3.06 -14.40
C LEU A 107 -2.25 -3.51 -15.66
N GLN A 108 -0.93 -3.67 -15.54
CA GLN A 108 -0.07 -4.18 -16.59
C GLN A 108 0.66 -5.41 -16.04
N ALA A 109 0.06 -6.58 -16.19
CA ALA A 109 0.66 -7.85 -15.77
C ALA A 109 1.64 -8.42 -16.81
N ARG A 110 1.42 -8.11 -18.09
CA ARG A 110 2.29 -8.55 -19.20
C ARG A 110 3.44 -7.55 -19.38
N GLY A 111 4.66 -7.99 -19.13
CA GLY A 111 5.89 -7.24 -19.40
C GLY A 111 6.36 -7.42 -20.84
N GLN A 112 7.53 -6.85 -21.14
CA GLN A 112 8.24 -7.06 -22.39
C GLN A 112 8.81 -8.48 -22.48
N ILE A 113 9.25 -9.04 -21.35
CA ILE A 113 9.93 -10.33 -21.27
C ILE A 113 9.10 -11.33 -20.47
N HIS A 114 8.55 -10.90 -19.34
CA HIS A 114 7.90 -11.79 -18.36
C HIS A 114 6.39 -11.53 -18.28
N ASP A 115 5.61 -12.61 -18.14
CA ASP A 115 4.14 -12.55 -17.95
C ASP A 115 3.78 -12.90 -16.50
N LEU A 116 3.47 -11.87 -15.70
CA LEU A 116 3.15 -12.03 -14.29
C LEU A 116 1.81 -12.73 -14.06
N GLN A 117 0.85 -12.53 -14.98
CA GLN A 117 -0.46 -13.16 -14.86
C GLN A 117 -0.31 -14.68 -15.03
N ALA A 118 0.46 -15.11 -16.03
CA ALA A 118 0.76 -16.52 -16.24
C ALA A 118 1.48 -17.15 -15.03
N MET A 119 2.36 -16.42 -14.35
CA MET A 119 3.03 -16.88 -13.12
C MET A 119 2.04 -17.00 -11.95
N LEU A 120 1.18 -16.00 -11.75
CA LEU A 120 0.16 -16.02 -10.71
C LEU A 120 -0.80 -17.20 -10.89
N ASP A 121 -1.25 -17.45 -12.12
CA ASP A 121 -2.20 -18.52 -12.42
C ASP A 121 -1.60 -19.92 -12.19
N ARG A 122 -0.31 -20.12 -12.50
CA ARG A 122 0.41 -21.36 -12.14
C ARG A 122 0.40 -21.61 -10.64
N TRP A 123 0.60 -20.57 -9.83
CA TRP A 123 0.59 -20.70 -8.38
C TRP A 123 -0.81 -20.92 -7.79
N ARG A 124 -1.82 -20.24 -8.34
CA ARG A 124 -3.22 -20.49 -7.98
C ARG A 124 -3.64 -21.93 -8.25
N ALA A 125 -3.23 -22.49 -9.38
CA ALA A 125 -3.49 -23.89 -9.70
C ALA A 125 -2.84 -24.86 -8.70
N ARG A 126 -1.67 -24.50 -8.15
CA ARG A 126 -0.94 -25.30 -7.16
C ARG A 126 -1.45 -25.11 -5.72
N PHE A 127 -2.04 -23.96 -5.42
CA PHE A 127 -2.63 -23.62 -4.13
C PHE A 127 -4.08 -23.14 -4.32
N PRO A 128 -5.03 -24.06 -4.60
CA PRO A 128 -6.42 -23.71 -4.83
C PRO A 128 -7.11 -23.37 -3.50
N VAL A 129 -6.79 -22.19 -2.97
CA VAL A 129 -7.37 -21.65 -1.72
C VAL A 129 -8.06 -20.33 -2.01
N GLU A 130 -9.18 -20.08 -1.33
CA GLU A 130 -10.06 -18.94 -1.58
C GLU A 130 -9.32 -17.61 -1.35
N GLU A 131 -8.36 -17.57 -0.42
CA GLU A 131 -7.56 -16.39 -0.08
C GLU A 131 -6.68 -15.88 -1.23
N LEU A 132 -6.53 -16.63 -2.32
CA LEU A 132 -5.77 -16.20 -3.52
C LEU A 132 -6.66 -15.81 -4.70
N ALA A 133 -7.96 -16.06 -4.62
CA ALA A 133 -8.88 -15.94 -5.75
C ALA A 133 -9.05 -14.50 -6.24
N ASP A 134 -9.04 -13.53 -5.32
CA ASP A 134 -9.24 -12.10 -5.59
C ASP A 134 -7.92 -11.32 -5.78
N ILE A 135 -6.77 -12.00 -5.74
CA ILE A 135 -5.48 -11.34 -5.89
C ILE A 135 -5.25 -10.87 -7.33
N VAL A 136 -4.93 -9.61 -7.52
CA VAL A 136 -4.48 -9.09 -8.82
C VAL A 136 -2.98 -8.85 -8.80
N ILE A 137 -2.32 -8.85 -9.97
CA ILE A 137 -0.88 -8.65 -10.10
C ILE A 137 -0.55 -7.65 -11.20
N THR A 138 0.49 -6.84 -11.00
CA THR A 138 0.96 -5.87 -12.00
C THR A 138 2.45 -5.58 -11.85
N TRP A 139 3.06 -5.15 -12.95
CA TRP A 139 4.31 -4.42 -12.90
C TRP A 139 4.11 -3.08 -12.19
N GLY A 140 5.08 -2.72 -11.34
CA GLY A 140 5.17 -1.42 -10.70
C GLY A 140 5.76 -0.36 -11.62
N ARG A 141 5.99 0.83 -11.07
CA ARG A 141 6.64 1.95 -11.78
C ARG A 141 8.05 2.17 -11.24
N TYR A 142 8.97 2.65 -12.08
CA TYR A 142 10.29 3.07 -11.62
C TYR A 142 10.17 4.26 -10.66
N GLY A 143 10.73 4.12 -9.46
CA GLY A 143 10.85 5.21 -8.49
C GLY A 143 12.14 6.02 -8.71
N ARG A 144 12.27 7.15 -8.02
CA ARG A 144 13.51 7.95 -8.04
C ARG A 144 14.51 7.44 -6.99
N GLY A 145 15.74 7.12 -7.41
CA GLY A 145 16.96 6.96 -6.59
C GLY A 145 16.87 6.01 -5.40
N ARG A 146 17.66 4.93 -5.37
CA ARG A 146 17.56 3.94 -4.28
C ARG A 146 18.92 3.44 -3.78
N ARG A 147 19.05 3.41 -2.45
CA ARG A 147 20.10 2.69 -1.70
C ARG A 147 19.77 1.21 -1.46
N SER A 148 18.53 0.78 -1.75
CA SER A 148 18.07 -0.60 -1.66
C SER A 148 16.91 -0.84 -2.62
N ILE A 149 16.81 -2.06 -3.15
CA ILE A 149 15.74 -2.46 -4.05
C ILE A 149 14.80 -3.44 -3.38
N ARG A 150 13.50 -3.26 -3.60
CA ARG A 150 12.46 -4.22 -3.22
C ARG A 150 11.86 -4.77 -4.51
N PHE A 151 11.94 -6.07 -4.69
CA PHE A 151 11.54 -6.74 -5.93
C PHE A 151 10.03 -6.96 -6.05
N GLY A 152 9.32 -7.10 -4.94
CA GLY A 152 7.87 -7.25 -4.92
C GLY A 152 7.23 -6.52 -3.74
N SER A 153 5.91 -6.40 -3.76
CA SER A 153 5.14 -6.06 -2.57
C SER A 153 3.70 -6.54 -2.68
N PHE A 154 3.19 -7.15 -1.62
CA PHE A 154 1.78 -7.45 -1.46
C PHE A 154 1.05 -6.34 -0.69
N ASP A 155 -0.12 -5.99 -1.23
CA ASP A 155 -1.03 -4.98 -0.76
C ASP A 155 -2.30 -5.66 -0.22
N PHE A 156 -2.37 -5.86 1.10
CA PHE A 156 -3.47 -6.58 1.77
C PHE A 156 -4.86 -5.98 1.47
N ASP A 157 -4.89 -4.66 1.50
CA ASP A 157 -6.05 -3.80 1.30
C ASP A 157 -6.64 -3.92 -0.12
N ARG A 158 -5.78 -3.91 -1.14
CA ARG A 158 -6.15 -4.01 -2.57
C ARG A 158 -6.13 -5.42 -3.12
N ARG A 159 -5.73 -6.40 -2.32
CA ARG A 159 -5.40 -7.75 -2.79
C ARG A 159 -4.42 -7.71 -3.98
N LEU A 160 -3.42 -6.82 -3.97
CA LEU A 160 -2.62 -6.50 -5.15
C LEU A 160 -1.13 -6.82 -4.96
N ILE A 161 -0.58 -7.64 -5.84
CA ILE A 161 0.87 -7.86 -5.97
C ILE A 161 1.44 -6.85 -6.95
N ARG A 162 2.51 -6.15 -6.55
CA ARG A 162 3.30 -5.30 -7.45
C ARG A 162 4.71 -5.83 -7.56
N ILE A 163 5.16 -6.12 -8.78
CA ILE A 163 6.53 -6.57 -9.07
C ILE A 163 7.34 -5.43 -9.66
N HIS A 164 8.57 -5.26 -9.20
CA HIS A 164 9.42 -4.16 -9.63
C HIS A 164 9.85 -4.34 -11.10
N PRO A 165 9.68 -3.31 -11.96
CA PRO A 165 9.95 -3.42 -13.40
C PRO A 165 11.42 -3.70 -13.75
N VAL A 166 12.34 -3.58 -12.79
CA VAL A 166 13.74 -4.02 -12.96
C VAL A 166 13.85 -5.51 -13.30
N LEU A 167 12.86 -6.33 -12.93
CA LEU A 167 12.89 -7.76 -13.21
C LEU A 167 12.43 -8.11 -14.62
N ASP A 168 11.82 -7.16 -15.35
CA ASP A 168 11.36 -7.37 -16.72
C ASP A 168 12.51 -7.20 -17.73
N GLN A 169 13.52 -8.09 -17.65
CA GLN A 169 14.70 -8.04 -18.50
C GLN A 169 15.08 -9.44 -19.01
N PRO A 170 15.64 -9.57 -20.24
CA PRO A 170 15.94 -10.87 -20.84
C PRO A 170 16.93 -11.73 -20.05
N TRP A 171 17.80 -11.09 -19.27
CA TRP A 171 18.83 -11.78 -18.47
C TRP A 171 18.34 -12.16 -17.07
N VAL A 172 17.16 -11.67 -16.65
CA VAL A 172 16.51 -12.09 -15.42
C VAL A 172 15.70 -13.34 -15.73
N PRO A 173 15.98 -14.48 -15.10
CA PRO A 173 15.34 -15.74 -15.46
C PRO A 173 13.93 -15.83 -14.87
N ASP A 174 13.02 -16.51 -15.59
CA ASP A 174 11.61 -16.67 -15.20
C ASP A 174 11.45 -17.21 -13.78
N TYR A 175 12.30 -18.17 -13.37
CA TYR A 175 12.20 -18.77 -12.05
C TYR A 175 12.47 -17.78 -10.91
N PHE A 176 13.28 -16.75 -11.15
CA PHE A 176 13.54 -15.73 -10.15
C PHE A 176 12.34 -14.79 -10.03
N VAL A 177 11.75 -14.38 -11.16
CA VAL A 177 10.51 -13.59 -11.15
C VAL A 177 9.37 -14.38 -10.48
N GLU A 178 9.25 -15.66 -10.81
CA GLU A 178 8.26 -16.57 -10.21
C GLU A 178 8.49 -16.80 -8.72
N PHE A 179 9.75 -16.81 -8.25
CA PHE A 179 10.08 -16.81 -6.82
C PHE A 179 9.57 -15.54 -6.12
N VAL A 180 9.76 -14.36 -6.73
CA VAL A 180 9.25 -13.10 -6.16
C VAL A 180 7.73 -13.08 -6.13
N VAL A 181 7.06 -13.55 -7.20
CA VAL A 181 5.58 -13.69 -7.20
C VAL A 181 5.13 -14.63 -6.08
N TYR A 182 5.80 -15.78 -5.92
CA TYR A 182 5.51 -16.71 -4.83
C TYR A 182 5.70 -16.08 -3.45
N HIS A 183 6.79 -15.35 -3.23
CA HIS A 183 7.05 -14.61 -2.00
C HIS A 183 5.92 -13.64 -1.67
N GLU A 184 5.44 -12.89 -2.67
CA GLU A 184 4.34 -11.95 -2.46
C GLU A 184 3.00 -12.65 -2.19
N LEU A 185 2.74 -13.81 -2.81
CA LEU A 185 1.58 -14.63 -2.48
C LEU A 185 1.63 -15.17 -1.05
N LEU A 186 2.82 -15.53 -0.56
CA LEU A 186 2.96 -15.99 0.83
C LEU A 186 2.60 -14.92 1.84
N HIS A 187 2.71 -13.62 1.52
CA HIS A 187 2.23 -12.56 2.42
C HIS A 187 0.72 -12.61 2.59
N ALA A 188 -0.03 -12.97 1.55
CA ALA A 188 -1.48 -13.15 1.63
C ALA A 188 -1.86 -14.33 2.56
N LEU A 189 -1.14 -15.45 2.46
CA LEU A 189 -1.42 -16.67 3.24
C LEU A 189 -0.88 -16.60 4.67
N PHE A 190 0.21 -15.88 4.89
CA PHE A 190 0.93 -15.79 6.16
C PHE A 190 1.16 -14.32 6.55
N PRO A 191 0.08 -13.58 6.89
CA PRO A 191 0.17 -12.15 7.16
C PRO A 191 1.12 -11.81 8.30
N PRO A 192 1.76 -10.62 8.26
CA PRO A 192 2.62 -10.12 9.34
C PRO A 192 1.91 -10.12 10.70
N ARG A 193 2.62 -10.55 11.74
CA ARG A 193 2.10 -10.53 13.11
C ARG A 193 2.67 -9.36 13.90
N GLN A 194 1.82 -8.69 14.66
CA GLN A 194 2.25 -7.69 15.64
C GLN A 194 2.50 -8.38 16.99
N THR A 195 3.69 -8.20 17.55
CA THR A 195 3.97 -8.53 18.96
C THR A 195 3.99 -7.24 19.78
N ALA A 196 4.04 -7.36 21.12
CA ALA A 196 4.12 -6.22 22.03
C ALA A 196 5.29 -5.26 21.72
N THR A 197 6.37 -5.76 21.10
CA THR A 197 7.61 -4.99 20.88
C THR A 197 7.99 -4.82 19.41
N ARG A 198 7.45 -5.63 18.49
CA ARG A 198 7.84 -5.57 17.07
C ARG A 198 6.80 -6.15 16.12
N ARG A 199 6.85 -5.69 14.87
CA ARG A 199 6.15 -6.32 13.75
C ARG A 199 7.03 -7.39 13.12
N VAL A 200 6.54 -8.63 13.05
CA VAL A 200 7.21 -9.75 12.39
C VAL A 200 6.56 -9.96 11.02
N VAL A 201 7.25 -9.55 9.96
CA VAL A 201 6.76 -9.65 8.58
C VAL A 201 6.83 -11.11 8.09
N HIS A 202 8.01 -11.73 8.15
CA HIS A 202 8.20 -13.14 7.81
C HIS A 202 8.17 -14.01 9.07
N THR A 203 7.01 -14.59 9.35
CA THR A 203 6.83 -15.55 10.46
C THR A 203 7.62 -16.84 10.21
N PRO A 204 7.84 -17.71 11.22
CA PRO A 204 8.49 -19.00 11.00
C PRO A 204 7.80 -19.84 9.91
N ARG A 205 6.46 -19.86 9.91
CA ARG A 205 5.66 -20.56 8.89
C ARG A 205 5.80 -19.95 7.50
N PHE A 206 5.90 -18.62 7.41
CA PHE A 206 6.22 -17.95 6.14
C PHE A 206 7.55 -18.48 5.57
N ARG A 207 8.61 -18.48 6.39
CA ARG A 207 9.94 -18.91 5.95
C ARG A 207 9.99 -20.38 5.57
N GLU A 208 9.28 -21.23 6.30
CA GLU A 208 9.15 -22.64 5.97
C GLU A 208 8.49 -22.81 4.59
N MET A 209 7.40 -22.08 4.32
CA MET A 209 6.71 -22.15 3.03
C MET A 209 7.54 -21.54 1.91
N GLU A 210 8.25 -20.45 2.16
CA GLU A 210 9.17 -19.83 1.21
C GLU A 210 10.26 -20.81 0.76
N ALA A 211 10.86 -21.54 1.72
CA ALA A 211 11.87 -22.56 1.45
C ALA A 211 11.35 -23.77 0.64
N ARG A 212 10.02 -23.95 0.54
CA ARG A 212 9.39 -25.00 -0.30
C ARG A 212 9.26 -24.59 -1.77
N PHE A 213 9.66 -23.37 -2.15
CA PHE A 213 9.75 -23.01 -3.57
C PHE A 213 10.70 -23.99 -4.29
N PRO A 214 10.30 -24.61 -5.43
CA PRO A 214 11.08 -25.66 -6.07
C PRO A 214 12.55 -25.30 -6.39
N ARG A 215 12.82 -24.02 -6.68
CA ARG A 215 14.15 -23.51 -7.01
C ARG A 215 14.67 -22.52 -5.96
N TYR A 216 14.30 -22.71 -4.68
CA TYR A 216 14.62 -21.76 -3.61
C TYR A 216 16.12 -21.46 -3.50
N ALA A 217 16.95 -22.49 -3.38
CA ALA A 217 18.41 -22.31 -3.28
C ALA A 217 19.00 -21.58 -4.49
N GLU A 218 18.49 -21.87 -5.70
CA GLU A 218 18.93 -21.23 -6.93
C GLU A 218 18.47 -19.77 -7.03
N ALA A 219 17.25 -19.46 -6.57
CA ALA A 219 16.74 -18.09 -6.51
C ALA A 219 17.54 -17.23 -5.53
N MET A 220 17.84 -17.75 -4.33
CA MET A 220 18.66 -17.06 -3.33
C MET A 220 20.09 -16.83 -3.83
N ALA A 221 20.70 -17.84 -4.45
CA ALA A 221 22.03 -17.69 -5.05
C ALA A 221 22.00 -16.66 -6.18
N TRP A 222 21.02 -16.73 -7.08
CA TRP A 222 20.90 -15.80 -8.19
C TRP A 222 20.73 -14.35 -7.70
N GLU A 223 19.87 -14.13 -6.69
CA GLU A 223 19.68 -12.81 -6.08
C GLU A 223 21.00 -12.26 -5.57
N GLN A 224 21.72 -13.04 -4.74
CA GLN A 224 22.99 -12.61 -4.16
C GLN A 224 24.02 -12.19 -5.22
N HIS A 225 24.13 -12.94 -6.32
CA HIS A 225 25.09 -12.67 -7.38
C HIS A 225 24.70 -11.49 -8.27
N ASN A 226 23.40 -11.25 -8.47
CA ASN A 226 22.91 -10.26 -9.44
C ASN A 226 22.39 -8.97 -8.81
N LEU A 227 22.24 -8.91 -7.49
CA LEU A 227 21.74 -7.73 -6.77
C LEU A 227 22.52 -6.44 -7.09
N PRO A 228 23.88 -6.42 -7.17
CA PRO A 228 24.61 -5.21 -7.55
C PRO A 228 24.19 -4.69 -8.93
N ARG A 229 24.10 -5.59 -9.92
CA ARG A 229 23.68 -5.26 -11.29
C ARG A 229 22.24 -4.72 -11.37
N LEU A 230 21.36 -5.17 -10.47
CA LEU A 230 19.98 -4.66 -10.37
C LEU A 230 19.90 -3.29 -9.68
N MET A 231 20.94 -2.89 -8.92
CA MET A 231 20.99 -1.62 -8.19
C MET A 231 21.67 -0.48 -8.96
N ASP A 232 22.50 -0.77 -9.95
CA ASP A 232 23.26 0.22 -10.74
C ASP A 232 22.42 0.95 -11.83
N ARG A 233 21.09 1.02 -11.69
CA ARG A 233 20.17 1.64 -12.66
C ARG A 233 19.35 2.79 -12.09
#